data_AF-A0A1L8W9G5-F1
#
_entry.id   AF-A0A1L8W9G5-F1
#
_cell.length_a   1.000
_cell.length_b   1.000
_cell.length_c   1.000
_cell.angle_alpha   90.00
_cell.angle_beta   90.00
_cell.angle_gamma   90.00
#
_symmetry.space_group_name_H-M   'P 1'
#
loop_
_entity.id
_entity.type
_entity.pdbx_description
1 polymer ?
#
loop_
_entity_poly.entity_id
_entity_poly.type
_entity_poly.pdbx_seq_one_letter_code
_entity_poly.pdbx_strand_id
1 'polypeptide(L)'
;MILEEFLKMEKHEAVEYDFKKEIFQLRNLNYHNFREIERVLIYKGNIFQKESDCDRLPLTMSIYNTIWGDEINRYFDIENAGSFIPSNGETMNSFTRIYKIYADVIKQNRRYNFDCDELNKFAKLTHSLGNFIPVYSIYEKNASPFNVSRNASTHDYWDLTMLDIKNYFANKQEFVPKYIRNSSNWFETYRNDSFDNGFNEFCSKHFLDDWIIKENEPDSKWNERNLFWEHHETKRHAVSHFSNEGGEELFRKILSRINQSIITRGELMYDKLKEEFEKR
;
A
#
# COMPACT_ATOMS: atom_id res chain seq x y z
N MET A 1 13.59 -3.36 -16.03
CA MET A 1 14.57 -4.19 -15.30
C MET A 1 14.01 -5.61 -15.22
N ILE A 2 14.83 -6.66 -15.20
CA ILE A 2 14.33 -8.04 -14.98
C ILE A 2 14.57 -8.50 -13.54
N LEU A 3 13.86 -9.55 -13.11
CA LEU A 3 13.90 -10.03 -11.72
C LEU A 3 15.32 -10.43 -11.28
N GLU A 4 16.08 -11.08 -12.16
CA GLU A 4 17.47 -11.49 -11.92
C GLU A 4 18.40 -10.30 -11.67
N GLU A 5 18.16 -9.17 -12.34
CA GLU A 5 18.93 -7.94 -12.11
C GLU A 5 18.55 -7.30 -10.79
N PHE A 6 17.25 -7.26 -10.47
CA PHE A 6 16.74 -6.73 -9.21
C PHE A 6 17.28 -7.51 -8.00
N LEU A 7 17.34 -8.85 -8.10
CA LEU A 7 17.84 -9.72 -7.03
C LEU A 7 19.37 -9.64 -6.81
N LYS A 8 20.12 -9.08 -7.77
CA LYS A 8 21.56 -8.79 -7.64
C LYS A 8 21.85 -7.48 -6.90
N MET A 9 20.85 -6.61 -6.73
CA MET A 9 21.02 -5.38 -5.96
C MET A 9 21.31 -5.71 -4.49
N GLU A 10 22.00 -4.80 -3.81
CA GLU A 10 22.10 -4.86 -2.36
C GLU A 10 20.69 -4.75 -1.76
N LYS A 11 20.41 -5.49 -0.68
CA LYS A 11 19.05 -5.58 -0.09
C LYS A 11 18.44 -4.21 0.16
N HIS A 12 19.20 -3.29 0.77
CA HIS A 12 18.73 -1.93 1.06
C HIS A 12 18.39 -1.13 -0.21
N GLU A 13 19.10 -1.35 -1.32
CA GLU A 13 18.80 -0.68 -2.59
C GLU A 13 17.54 -1.27 -3.24
N ALA A 14 17.35 -2.59 -3.16
CA ALA A 14 16.16 -3.27 -3.68
C ALA A 14 14.89 -2.90 -2.90
N VAL A 15 14.98 -2.84 -1.57
CA VAL A 15 13.88 -2.44 -0.68
C VAL A 15 13.44 -1.00 -0.97
N GLU A 16 14.39 -0.11 -1.25
CA GLU A 16 14.13 1.29 -1.57
C GLU A 16 14.01 1.60 -3.07
N TYR A 17 13.97 0.56 -3.91
CA TYR A 17 13.83 0.74 -5.35
C TYR A 17 12.49 1.39 -5.65
N ASP A 18 12.52 2.54 -6.33
CA ASP A 18 11.32 3.24 -6.74
C ASP A 18 10.89 2.75 -8.13
N PHE A 19 9.86 1.91 -8.18
CA PHE A 19 9.32 1.34 -9.41
C PHE A 19 8.75 2.40 -10.36
N LYS A 20 8.48 3.63 -9.89
CA LYS A 20 8.17 4.75 -10.79
C LYS A 20 9.32 5.04 -11.76
N LYS A 21 10.57 4.70 -11.42
CA LYS A 21 11.74 4.92 -12.28
C LYS A 21 11.55 4.29 -13.66
N GLU A 22 10.96 3.10 -13.71
CA GLU A 22 10.69 2.40 -14.98
C GLU A 22 9.63 3.14 -15.81
N ILE A 23 8.60 3.69 -15.17
CA ILE A 23 7.60 4.54 -15.84
C ILE A 23 8.22 5.84 -16.37
N PHE A 24 9.15 6.45 -15.63
CA PHE A 24 9.88 7.63 -16.11
C PHE A 24 10.72 7.31 -17.34
N GLN A 25 11.39 6.16 -17.36
CA GLN A 25 12.16 5.68 -18.51
C GLN A 25 11.25 5.46 -19.73
N LEU A 26 10.11 4.79 -19.56
CA LEU A 26 9.13 4.59 -20.63
C LEU A 26 8.58 5.93 -21.18
N ARG A 27 8.51 6.96 -20.34
CA ARG A 27 8.07 8.32 -20.70
C ARG A 27 9.20 9.19 -21.25
N ASN A 28 10.42 8.67 -21.44
CA ASN A 28 11.61 9.44 -21.82
C ASN A 28 11.90 10.63 -20.89
N LEU A 29 11.59 10.48 -19.59
CA LEU A 29 11.85 11.48 -18.55
C LEU A 29 13.09 11.08 -17.75
N ASN A 30 13.96 12.04 -17.47
CA ASN A 30 15.06 11.82 -16.54
C ASN A 30 14.54 11.86 -15.10
N TYR A 31 14.38 10.68 -14.50
CA TYR A 31 13.91 10.50 -13.12
C TYR A 31 14.70 11.34 -12.09
N HIS A 32 16.01 11.51 -12.29
CA HIS A 32 16.89 12.21 -11.36
C HIS A 32 16.78 13.75 -11.44
N ASN A 33 16.11 14.30 -12.45
CA ASN A 33 15.91 15.75 -12.59
C ASN A 33 14.82 16.31 -11.66
N PHE A 34 14.08 15.45 -10.96
CA PHE A 34 12.94 15.83 -10.13
C PHE A 34 13.17 15.43 -8.68
N ARG A 35 12.64 16.21 -7.74
CA ARG A 35 12.59 15.84 -6.31
C ARG A 35 11.59 14.70 -6.08
N GLU A 36 11.71 14.02 -4.96
CA GLU A 36 10.93 12.83 -4.59
C GLU A 36 9.42 13.10 -4.67
N ILE A 37 8.97 14.22 -4.10
CA ILE A 37 7.55 14.63 -4.13
C ILE A 37 7.11 14.96 -5.56
N GLU A 38 7.96 15.65 -6.33
CA GLU A 38 7.66 15.99 -7.73
C GLU A 38 7.51 14.72 -8.59
N ARG A 39 8.33 13.69 -8.34
CA ARG A 39 8.22 12.40 -9.03
C ARG A 39 6.85 11.76 -8.80
N VAL A 40 6.32 11.84 -7.57
CA VAL A 40 4.98 11.33 -7.24
C VAL A 40 3.88 12.12 -7.96
N LEU A 41 4.00 13.45 -8.03
CA LEU A 41 3.04 14.30 -8.73
C LEU A 41 3.06 14.05 -10.24
N ILE A 42 4.23 13.94 -10.85
CA ILE A 42 4.41 13.64 -12.29
C ILE A 42 3.87 12.23 -12.61
N TYR A 43 4.10 11.27 -11.71
CA TYR A 43 3.53 9.93 -11.84
C TYR A 43 1.99 9.98 -11.86
N LYS A 44 1.38 10.63 -10.87
CA LYS A 44 -0.09 10.75 -10.72
C LYS A 44 -0.78 11.65 -11.72
N GLY A 45 -0.08 12.66 -12.26
CA GLY A 45 -0.64 13.71 -13.09
C GLY A 45 -1.26 13.25 -14.42
N ASN A 46 -1.19 11.95 -14.74
CA ASN A 46 -1.92 11.30 -15.83
C ASN A 46 -1.93 12.09 -17.16
N ILE A 47 -0.76 12.66 -17.51
CA ILE A 47 -0.60 13.42 -18.76
C ILE A 47 -0.64 12.47 -19.98
N PHE A 48 -0.47 11.15 -19.78
CA PHE A 48 -0.52 10.14 -20.83
C PHE A 48 -1.25 8.88 -20.34
N GLN A 49 -1.88 8.16 -21.27
CA GLN A 49 -2.96 7.16 -21.15
C GLN A 49 -2.72 5.98 -20.18
N LYS A 50 -3.76 5.13 -20.02
CA LYS A 50 -3.96 3.95 -19.13
C LYS A 50 -2.79 2.95 -18.92
N GLU A 51 -1.66 3.08 -19.61
CA GLU A 51 -0.52 2.14 -19.60
C GLU A 51 0.57 2.51 -18.59
N SER A 52 0.26 3.30 -17.56
CA SER A 52 1.29 3.99 -16.77
C SER A 52 1.40 3.60 -15.29
N ASP A 53 0.88 2.42 -14.92
CA ASP A 53 0.95 1.93 -13.53
C ASP A 53 2.17 1.03 -13.32
N CYS A 54 3.04 1.39 -12.37
CA CYS A 54 4.27 0.65 -12.10
C CYS A 54 4.02 -0.73 -11.47
N ASP A 55 2.82 -0.98 -10.95
CA ASP A 55 2.41 -2.29 -10.47
C ASP A 55 2.04 -3.28 -11.60
N ARG A 56 2.05 -2.82 -12.86
CA ARG A 56 1.78 -3.64 -14.05
C ARG A 56 3.00 -3.89 -14.93
N LEU A 57 4.18 -3.50 -14.46
CA LEU A 57 5.41 -3.66 -15.23
C LEU A 57 5.98 -5.08 -15.11
N PRO A 58 6.79 -5.54 -16.10
CA PRO A 58 7.32 -6.90 -16.10
C PRO A 58 8.05 -7.31 -14.81
N LEU A 59 8.82 -6.41 -14.21
CA LEU A 59 9.50 -6.67 -12.94
C LEU A 59 8.49 -6.93 -11.82
N THR A 60 7.52 -6.04 -11.64
CA THR A 60 6.48 -6.17 -10.61
C THR A 60 5.66 -7.44 -10.79
N MET A 61 5.28 -7.77 -12.04
CA MET A 61 4.57 -9.01 -12.35
C MET A 61 5.42 -10.25 -12.03
N SER A 62 6.73 -10.20 -12.31
CA SER A 62 7.66 -11.28 -11.95
C SER A 62 7.77 -11.45 -10.43
N ILE A 63 7.77 -10.35 -9.68
CA ILE A 63 7.74 -10.38 -8.20
C ILE A 63 6.44 -11.03 -7.71
N TYR A 64 5.29 -10.63 -8.26
CA TYR A 64 3.99 -11.22 -7.91
C TYR A 64 3.94 -12.72 -8.16
N ASN A 65 4.35 -13.14 -9.35
CA ASN A 65 4.39 -14.55 -9.72
C ASN A 65 5.39 -15.35 -8.85
N THR A 66 6.41 -14.71 -8.30
CA THR A 66 7.41 -15.38 -7.46
C THR A 66 6.98 -15.55 -6.02
N ILE A 67 6.34 -14.53 -5.44
CA ILE A 67 5.93 -14.59 -4.03
C ILE A 67 4.59 -15.31 -3.86
N TRP A 68 3.62 -15.06 -4.76
CA TRP A 68 2.25 -15.56 -4.61
C TRP A 68 1.82 -16.54 -5.72
N GLY A 69 2.50 -16.55 -6.87
CA GLY A 69 2.37 -17.55 -7.95
C GLY A 69 0.93 -17.96 -8.25
N ASP A 70 0.61 -19.23 -7.99
CA ASP A 70 -0.68 -19.87 -8.24
C ASP A 70 -1.89 -19.13 -7.66
N GLU A 71 -1.75 -18.50 -6.50
CA GLU A 71 -2.85 -17.79 -5.86
C GLU A 71 -3.23 -16.56 -6.68
N ILE A 72 -2.22 -15.79 -7.10
CA ILE A 72 -2.43 -14.66 -8.00
C ILE A 72 -2.87 -15.18 -9.37
N ASN A 73 -2.28 -16.22 -9.94
CA ASN A 73 -2.67 -16.72 -11.27
C ASN A 73 -4.13 -17.20 -11.31
N ARG A 74 -4.66 -17.77 -10.22
CA ARG A 74 -6.09 -18.13 -10.10
C ARG A 74 -7.04 -16.93 -10.14
N TYR A 75 -6.59 -15.74 -9.73
CA TYR A 75 -7.43 -14.53 -9.65
C TYR A 75 -7.10 -13.46 -10.71
N PHE A 76 -5.89 -13.47 -11.25
CA PHE A 76 -5.34 -12.49 -12.19
C PHE A 76 -5.12 -13.05 -13.60
N ASP A 77 -5.20 -14.37 -13.80
CA ASP A 77 -5.00 -15.06 -15.08
C ASP A 77 -3.75 -14.56 -15.84
N ILE A 78 -2.63 -14.44 -15.12
CA ILE A 78 -1.37 -13.89 -15.64
C ILE A 78 -0.85 -14.74 -16.81
N GLU A 79 -1.09 -16.05 -16.77
CA GLU A 79 -0.55 -17.03 -17.74
C GLU A 79 -1.24 -17.00 -19.11
N ASN A 80 -2.52 -16.61 -19.20
CA ASN A 80 -3.31 -16.66 -20.46
C ASN A 80 -3.56 -15.29 -21.11
N ALA A 81 -2.94 -14.22 -20.61
CA ALA A 81 -3.18 -12.85 -21.05
C ALA A 81 -2.54 -12.48 -22.40
N GLY A 82 -3.02 -13.06 -23.51
CA GLY A 82 -2.65 -12.66 -24.88
C GLY A 82 -3.15 -11.25 -25.28
N SER A 83 -4.09 -10.68 -24.52
CA SER A 83 -4.58 -9.31 -24.63
C SER A 83 -5.18 -8.91 -23.28
N PHE A 84 -4.38 -8.32 -22.40
CA PHE A 84 -4.71 -8.08 -21.01
C PHE A 84 -5.78 -6.97 -20.88
N ILE A 85 -7.00 -7.34 -20.50
CA ILE A 85 -7.84 -6.47 -19.65
C ILE A 85 -7.72 -7.08 -18.25
N PRO A 86 -6.84 -6.56 -17.39
CA PRO A 86 -6.70 -7.07 -16.04
C PRO A 86 -8.04 -6.96 -15.31
N SER A 87 -8.48 -8.04 -14.67
CA SER A 87 -9.09 -7.89 -13.36
C SER A 87 -8.10 -7.04 -12.54
N ASN A 88 -8.51 -5.83 -12.15
CA ASN A 88 -7.61 -4.77 -11.72
C ASN A 88 -6.78 -5.18 -10.49
N GLY A 89 -5.59 -5.75 -10.72
CA GLY A 89 -4.53 -5.87 -9.72
C GLY A 89 -4.28 -4.51 -9.15
N GLU A 90 -4.71 -4.34 -7.92
CA GLU A 90 -4.59 -3.11 -7.18
C GLU A 90 -3.57 -3.35 -6.10
N THR A 91 -2.51 -2.55 -6.06
CA THR A 91 -1.61 -2.57 -4.92
C THR A 91 -2.24 -1.80 -3.78
N MET A 92 -2.11 -2.26 -2.54
CA MET A 92 -2.40 -1.39 -1.42
C MET A 92 -1.38 -0.25 -1.43
N ASN A 93 -1.66 0.84 -2.12
CA ASN A 93 -0.88 2.06 -2.04
C ASN A 93 -1.86 3.19 -1.78
N SER A 94 -1.60 3.97 -0.73
CA SER A 94 -2.46 5.10 -0.39
C SER A 94 -1.61 6.23 0.10
N PHE A 95 -1.70 7.37 -0.57
CA PHE A 95 -0.86 8.51 -0.25
C PHE A 95 -1.57 9.84 -0.39
N THR A 96 -2.76 9.85 -1.01
CA THR A 96 -3.54 11.06 -1.30
C THR A 96 -3.75 11.92 -0.05
N ARG A 97 -4.05 11.28 1.10
CA ARG A 97 -4.30 12.01 2.34
C ARG A 97 -3.08 12.69 2.91
N ILE A 98 -1.94 12.00 2.90
CA ILE A 98 -0.66 12.51 3.41
C ILE A 98 -0.28 13.78 2.64
N TYR A 99 -0.33 13.73 1.30
CA TYR A 99 -0.04 14.91 0.48
C TYR A 99 -1.09 16.01 0.63
N LYS A 100 -2.37 15.67 0.87
CA LYS A 100 -3.41 16.66 1.14
C LYS A 100 -3.16 17.39 2.46
N ILE A 101 -2.83 16.68 3.54
CA ILE A 101 -2.47 17.29 4.83
C ILE A 101 -1.26 18.22 4.63
N TYR A 102 -0.23 17.76 3.94
CA TYR A 102 0.94 18.58 3.66
C TYR A 102 0.58 19.84 2.85
N ALA A 103 -0.17 19.71 1.75
CA ALA A 103 -0.46 20.81 0.84
C ALA A 103 -1.48 21.81 1.38
N ASP A 104 -2.54 21.34 2.07
CA ASP A 104 -3.65 22.20 2.50
C ASP A 104 -3.42 22.80 3.89
N VAL A 105 -2.66 22.13 4.76
CA VAL A 105 -2.46 22.55 6.15
C VAL A 105 -1.05 23.05 6.40
N ILE A 106 -0.08 22.17 6.17
CA ILE A 106 1.28 22.40 6.67
C ILE A 106 2.00 23.42 5.79
N LYS A 107 2.02 23.21 4.47
CA LYS A 107 2.70 24.08 3.50
C LYS A 107 2.06 25.48 3.40
N GLN A 108 0.75 25.60 3.60
CA GLN A 108 0.06 26.89 3.50
C GLN A 108 0.30 27.80 4.71
N ASN A 109 0.82 27.27 5.82
CA ASN A 109 1.18 28.06 6.97
C ASN A 109 2.44 28.90 6.65
N ARG A 110 2.22 30.12 6.11
CA ARG A 110 3.22 31.06 5.55
C ARG A 110 4.37 31.46 6.50
N ARG A 111 4.40 30.95 7.73
CA ARG A 111 5.46 31.20 8.73
C ARG A 111 6.66 30.26 8.62
N TYR A 112 6.58 29.15 7.86
CA TYR A 112 7.62 28.12 7.87
C TYR A 112 7.93 27.57 6.47
N ASN A 113 9.21 27.60 6.08
CA ASN A 113 9.74 26.72 5.04
C ASN A 113 9.82 25.31 5.62
N PHE A 114 8.68 24.63 5.74
CA PHE A 114 8.62 23.28 6.29
C PHE A 114 9.22 22.28 5.30
N ASP A 115 10.52 22.01 5.49
CA ASP A 115 11.23 20.91 4.84
C ASP A 115 11.01 19.62 5.65
N CYS A 116 10.57 18.55 4.99
CA CYS A 116 10.13 17.33 5.66
C CYS A 116 10.81 16.12 5.05
N ASP A 117 11.96 15.77 5.62
CA ASP A 117 12.73 14.58 5.24
C ASP A 117 11.88 13.31 5.32
N GLU A 118 10.98 13.21 6.29
CA GLU A 118 10.07 12.08 6.43
C GLU A 118 9.09 12.00 5.25
N LEU A 119 8.62 13.14 4.72
CA LEU A 119 7.76 13.18 3.55
C LEU A 119 8.53 12.86 2.27
N ASN A 120 9.77 13.35 2.14
CA ASN A 120 10.65 13.00 1.02
C ASN A 120 10.95 11.48 1.02
N LYS A 121 11.23 10.91 2.19
CA LYS A 121 11.41 9.46 2.37
C LYS A 121 10.13 8.70 2.01
N PHE A 122 8.96 9.17 2.47
CA PHE A 122 7.68 8.57 2.13
C PHE A 122 7.41 8.62 0.61
N ALA A 123 7.73 9.73 -0.05
CA ALA A 123 7.59 9.89 -1.49
C ALA A 123 8.47 8.91 -2.29
N LYS A 124 9.71 8.68 -1.81
CA LYS A 124 10.60 7.64 -2.35
C LYS A 124 10.01 6.24 -2.19
N LEU A 125 9.49 5.93 -1.00
CA LEU A 125 8.97 4.61 -0.64
C LEU A 125 7.55 4.31 -1.18
N THR A 126 6.82 5.32 -1.67
CA THR A 126 5.39 5.18 -2.05
C THR A 126 5.15 4.06 -3.07
N HIS A 127 6.08 3.83 -3.99
CA HIS A 127 6.04 2.72 -4.96
C HIS A 127 7.33 1.92 -4.86
N SER A 128 7.67 1.51 -3.64
CA SER A 128 8.75 0.58 -3.34
C SER A 128 8.17 -0.80 -3.01
N LEU A 129 9.04 -1.80 -2.87
CA LEU A 129 8.65 -3.20 -2.70
C LEU A 129 7.62 -3.40 -1.58
N GLY A 130 7.81 -2.75 -0.43
CA GLY A 130 6.89 -2.86 0.71
C GLY A 130 5.48 -2.29 0.49
N ASN A 131 5.22 -1.57 -0.61
CA ASN A 131 3.85 -1.13 -0.95
C ASN A 131 3.21 -1.98 -2.04
N PHE A 132 3.88 -3.01 -2.54
CA PHE A 132 3.37 -3.88 -3.59
C PHE A 132 2.70 -5.13 -3.01
N ILE A 133 1.70 -4.91 -2.17
CA ILE A 133 0.80 -5.97 -1.72
C ILE A 133 -0.39 -6.00 -2.67
N PRO A 134 -0.56 -7.08 -3.45
CA PRO A 134 -1.66 -7.20 -4.39
C PRO A 134 -2.97 -7.40 -3.63
N VAL A 135 -3.99 -6.67 -4.04
CA VAL A 135 -5.37 -6.80 -3.58
C VAL A 135 -6.26 -7.04 -4.78
N TYR A 136 -7.19 -7.96 -4.58
CA TYR A 136 -8.10 -8.38 -5.61
C TYR A 136 -9.31 -7.45 -5.70
N SER A 137 -9.57 -6.92 -6.90
CA SER A 137 -10.79 -6.19 -7.24
C SER A 137 -11.62 -7.01 -8.22
N ILE A 138 -12.77 -7.54 -7.81
CA ILE A 138 -13.73 -8.16 -8.74
C ILE A 138 -14.27 -7.07 -9.67
N TYR A 139 -14.03 -7.20 -10.98
CA TYR A 139 -14.72 -6.40 -11.98
C TYR A 139 -16.10 -7.02 -12.26
N GLU A 140 -17.06 -6.81 -11.35
CA GLU A 140 -18.45 -6.89 -11.75
C GLU A 140 -18.79 -5.65 -12.58
N LYS A 141 -19.59 -5.81 -13.63
CA LYS A 141 -20.14 -4.68 -14.38
C LYS A 141 -20.92 -3.80 -13.37
N ASN A 142 -20.39 -2.62 -13.04
CA ASN A 142 -20.84 -1.64 -12.02
C ASN A 142 -20.24 -1.73 -10.60
N ALA A 143 -19.22 -2.58 -10.36
CA ALA A 143 -18.42 -2.53 -9.14
C ALA A 143 -17.20 -1.61 -9.34
N SER A 144 -16.96 -0.72 -8.37
CA SER A 144 -15.73 0.07 -8.33
C SER A 144 -14.61 -0.79 -7.75
N PRO A 145 -13.37 -0.66 -8.27
CA PRO A 145 -12.20 -1.33 -7.73
C PRO A 145 -11.97 -1.04 -6.24
N PHE A 146 -11.29 -1.96 -5.55
CA PHE A 146 -10.96 -1.92 -4.12
C PHE A 146 -10.32 -0.58 -3.75
N ASN A 147 -9.24 -0.14 -4.40
CA ASN A 147 -8.57 1.12 -4.05
C ASN A 147 -9.42 2.34 -4.34
N VAL A 148 -10.15 2.36 -5.46
CA VAL A 148 -11.03 3.49 -5.79
C VAL A 148 -12.11 3.64 -4.72
N SER A 149 -12.75 2.54 -4.33
CA SER A 149 -13.81 2.55 -3.31
C SER A 149 -13.26 2.77 -1.90
N ARG A 150 -12.11 2.18 -1.57
CA ARG A 150 -11.39 2.38 -0.30
C ARG A 150 -11.01 3.84 -0.14
N ASN A 151 -10.29 4.41 -1.11
CA ASN A 151 -9.85 5.80 -1.08
C ASN A 151 -11.04 6.78 -0.95
N ALA A 152 -12.18 6.50 -1.60
CA ALA A 152 -13.40 7.29 -1.45
C ALA A 152 -14.03 7.15 -0.04
N SER A 153 -13.89 5.99 0.60
CA SER A 153 -14.49 5.71 1.91
C SER A 153 -13.66 6.24 3.08
N THR A 154 -12.35 5.99 3.05
CA THR A 154 -11.47 6.18 4.22
C THR A 154 -10.60 7.43 4.07
N HIS A 155 -10.12 7.73 2.86
CA HIS A 155 -9.07 8.72 2.61
C HIS A 155 -7.90 8.55 3.60
N ASP A 156 -7.55 7.32 3.98
CA ASP A 156 -6.51 7.01 4.97
C ASP A 156 -5.22 6.57 4.29
N TYR A 157 -4.21 6.28 5.10
CA TYR A 157 -3.16 5.34 4.69
C TYR A 157 -3.76 3.91 4.68
N TRP A 158 -3.22 2.91 5.35
CA TRP A 158 -3.83 1.57 5.39
C TRP A 158 -4.63 1.33 6.67
N ASP A 159 -4.62 2.28 7.60
CA ASP A 159 -5.03 2.17 8.99
C ASP A 159 -6.50 1.78 9.17
N LEU A 160 -7.42 2.60 8.62
CA LEU A 160 -8.86 2.30 8.62
C LEU A 160 -9.17 1.10 7.75
N THR A 161 -8.43 0.96 6.65
CA THR A 161 -8.60 -0.18 5.74
C THR A 161 -8.31 -1.49 6.48
N MET A 162 -7.21 -1.56 7.22
CA MET A 162 -6.82 -2.72 8.02
C MET A 162 -7.73 -2.93 9.22
N LEU A 163 -8.23 -1.85 9.84
CA LEU A 163 -9.27 -1.96 10.87
C LEU A 163 -10.58 -2.53 10.29
N ASP A 164 -10.99 -2.11 9.10
CA ASP A 164 -12.18 -2.63 8.42
C ASP A 164 -12.00 -4.12 8.03
N ILE A 165 -10.80 -4.52 7.58
CA ILE A 165 -10.45 -5.93 7.31
C ILE A 165 -10.44 -6.74 8.61
N LYS A 166 -9.83 -6.22 9.68
CA LYS A 166 -9.85 -6.86 11.02
C LYS A 166 -11.28 -7.11 11.49
N ASN A 167 -12.12 -6.08 11.43
CA ASN A 167 -13.53 -6.16 11.83
C ASN A 167 -14.32 -7.13 10.95
N TYR A 168 -14.00 -7.20 9.65
CA TYR A 168 -14.58 -8.18 8.73
C TYR A 168 -14.31 -9.62 9.19
N PHE A 169 -13.09 -9.93 9.61
CA PHE A 169 -12.76 -11.27 10.13
C PHE A 169 -13.35 -11.53 11.52
N ALA A 170 -13.49 -10.51 12.38
CA ALA A 170 -14.03 -10.63 13.73
C ALA A 170 -15.57 -10.79 13.76
N ASN A 171 -16.29 -10.03 12.93
CA ASN A 171 -17.75 -9.93 12.99
C ASN A 171 -18.37 -10.20 11.62
N LYS A 172 -19.05 -11.34 11.46
CA LYS A 172 -19.82 -11.64 10.25
C LYS A 172 -20.96 -10.61 10.07
N GLN A 173 -20.73 -9.63 9.22
CA GLN A 173 -21.73 -8.91 8.40
C GLN A 173 -22.52 -7.70 8.95
N GLU A 174 -22.39 -7.23 10.20
CA GLU A 174 -23.22 -6.08 10.62
C GLU A 174 -22.85 -4.75 9.93
N PHE A 175 -21.56 -4.54 9.59
CA PHE A 175 -21.14 -3.42 8.74
C PHE A 175 -19.85 -3.76 7.98
N VAL A 176 -19.98 -4.19 6.73
CA VAL A 176 -18.84 -4.42 5.84
C VAL A 176 -18.80 -3.32 4.79
N PRO A 177 -17.74 -2.48 4.75
CA PRO A 177 -17.60 -1.47 3.71
C PRO A 177 -17.71 -2.10 2.33
N LYS A 178 -18.33 -1.37 1.38
CA LYS A 178 -18.59 -1.88 0.02
C LYS A 178 -17.33 -2.42 -0.66
N TYR A 179 -16.17 -1.81 -0.43
CA TYR A 179 -14.90 -2.23 -1.03
C TYR A 179 -14.37 -3.56 -0.47
N ILE A 180 -14.60 -3.84 0.82
CA ILE A 180 -14.34 -5.15 1.43
C ILE A 180 -15.34 -6.17 0.89
N ARG A 181 -16.63 -5.83 0.84
CA ARG A 181 -17.68 -6.73 0.34
C ARG A 181 -17.44 -7.14 -1.11
N ASN A 182 -17.03 -6.21 -1.97
CA ASN A 182 -16.72 -6.51 -3.37
C ASN A 182 -15.46 -7.36 -3.56
N SER A 183 -14.66 -7.52 -2.50
CA SER A 183 -13.45 -8.33 -2.48
C SER A 183 -13.58 -9.52 -1.52
N SER A 184 -14.81 -9.80 -1.05
CA SER A 184 -15.07 -10.78 0.01
C SER A 184 -14.58 -12.16 -0.36
N ASN A 185 -14.78 -12.59 -1.61
CA ASN A 185 -14.37 -13.92 -2.08
C ASN A 185 -12.86 -14.17 -1.89
N TRP A 186 -12.05 -13.12 -2.03
CA TRP A 186 -10.62 -13.21 -1.77
C TRP A 186 -10.33 -13.28 -0.27
N PHE A 187 -10.95 -12.42 0.54
CA PHE A 187 -10.80 -12.49 2.00
C PHE A 187 -11.35 -13.80 2.61
N GLU A 188 -12.37 -14.41 2.03
CA GLU A 188 -12.91 -15.72 2.45
C GLU A 188 -11.88 -16.84 2.31
N THR A 189 -10.88 -16.72 1.41
CA THR A 189 -9.83 -17.75 1.28
C THR A 189 -9.00 -17.92 2.55
N TYR A 190 -8.93 -16.87 3.38
CA TYR A 190 -8.25 -16.89 4.68
C TYR A 190 -9.18 -17.26 5.85
N ARG A 191 -10.46 -17.56 5.58
CA ARG A 191 -11.40 -18.04 6.59
C ARG A 191 -11.47 -19.57 6.54
N ASN A 192 -10.47 -20.24 7.12
CA ASN A 192 -10.49 -21.68 7.31
C ASN A 192 -11.58 -22.11 8.34
N ASP A 193 -11.96 -23.40 8.33
CA ASP A 193 -13.07 -23.96 9.14
C ASP A 193 -12.91 -23.80 10.67
N SER A 194 -11.71 -23.52 11.15
CA SER A 194 -11.47 -23.12 12.55
C SER A 194 -11.67 -21.61 12.68
N PHE A 195 -12.70 -21.22 13.44
CA PHE A 195 -12.84 -19.86 13.94
C PHE A 195 -11.68 -19.59 14.91
N ASP A 196 -10.55 -19.13 14.38
CA ASP A 196 -9.74 -18.08 14.98
C ASP A 196 -8.58 -17.71 14.05
N ASN A 197 -8.70 -16.48 13.55
CA ASN A 197 -7.63 -15.61 13.06
C ASN A 197 -7.27 -15.57 11.57
N GLY A 198 -8.27 -15.62 10.69
CA GLY A 198 -8.09 -15.30 9.27
C GLY A 198 -7.49 -13.91 9.00
N PHE A 199 -7.62 -12.97 9.94
CA PHE A 199 -6.93 -11.68 9.87
C PHE A 199 -5.41 -11.80 10.01
N ASN A 200 -4.90 -12.55 11.00
CA ASN A 200 -3.46 -12.76 11.11
C ASN A 200 -2.92 -13.66 9.99
N GLU A 201 -3.71 -14.60 9.48
CA GLU A 201 -3.35 -15.38 8.30
C GLU A 201 -3.18 -14.46 7.08
N PHE A 202 -4.16 -13.60 6.82
CA PHE A 202 -4.07 -12.54 5.81
C PHE A 202 -2.83 -11.66 6.02
N CYS A 203 -2.60 -11.19 7.25
CA CYS A 203 -1.47 -10.33 7.54
C CYS A 203 -0.13 -11.03 7.25
N SER A 204 0.04 -12.26 7.73
CA SER A 204 1.27 -13.04 7.55
C SER A 204 1.52 -13.34 6.07
N LYS A 205 0.46 -13.68 5.32
CA LYS A 205 0.55 -13.98 3.89
C LYS A 205 0.97 -12.76 3.05
N HIS A 206 0.66 -11.56 3.54
CA HIS A 206 0.94 -10.31 2.87
C HIS A 206 2.01 -9.48 3.56
N PHE A 207 2.84 -10.05 4.45
CA PHE A 207 3.95 -9.32 5.09
C PHE A 207 3.48 -8.08 5.88
N LEU A 208 2.27 -8.12 6.42
CA LEU A 208 1.64 -7.09 7.24
C LEU A 208 1.86 -7.38 8.73
N ASP A 209 3.07 -7.80 9.08
CA ASP A 209 3.43 -8.27 10.43
C ASP A 209 3.20 -7.20 11.51
N ASP A 210 3.31 -5.93 11.14
CA ASP A 210 2.95 -4.79 11.99
C ASP A 210 1.49 -4.89 12.48
N TRP A 211 0.60 -5.35 11.62
CA TRP A 211 -0.85 -5.47 11.87
C TRP A 211 -1.26 -6.74 12.59
N ILE A 212 -0.37 -7.71 12.83
CA ILE A 212 -0.71 -8.97 13.50
C ILE A 212 -1.24 -8.70 14.93
N ILE A 213 -2.41 -9.25 15.23
CA ILE A 213 -2.99 -9.26 16.57
C ILE A 213 -2.18 -10.25 17.42
N LYS A 214 -1.70 -9.79 18.58
CA LYS A 214 -0.99 -10.66 19.51
C LYS A 214 -1.98 -11.31 20.46
N GLU A 215 -1.72 -12.56 20.81
CA GLU A 215 -2.55 -13.28 21.77
C GLU A 215 -2.65 -12.49 23.09
N ASN A 216 -3.86 -12.39 23.65
CA ASN A 216 -4.17 -11.62 24.86
C ASN A 216 -3.89 -10.11 24.78
N GLU A 217 -3.66 -9.54 23.59
CA GLU A 217 -3.51 -8.10 23.44
C GLU A 217 -4.88 -7.41 23.26
N PRO A 218 -5.21 -6.40 24.10
CA PRO A 218 -6.44 -5.64 23.91
C PRO A 218 -6.39 -4.76 22.66
N ASP A 219 -7.57 -4.52 22.07
CA ASP A 219 -7.72 -3.68 20.87
C ASP A 219 -7.09 -2.29 21.00
N SER A 220 -7.09 -1.69 22.20
CA SER A 220 -6.47 -0.39 22.45
C SER A 220 -4.96 -0.40 22.18
N LYS A 221 -4.25 -1.47 22.55
CA LYS A 221 -2.82 -1.60 22.29
C LYS A 221 -2.55 -1.82 20.80
N TRP A 222 -3.39 -2.62 20.13
CA TRP A 222 -3.30 -2.81 18.68
C TRP A 222 -3.53 -1.49 17.95
N ASN A 223 -4.54 -0.72 18.35
CA ASN A 223 -4.84 0.59 17.80
C ASN A 223 -3.65 1.55 17.98
N GLU A 224 -3.04 1.61 19.15
CA GLU A 224 -1.91 2.52 19.43
C GLU A 224 -0.68 2.27 18.52
N ARG A 225 -0.40 1.00 18.21
CA ARG A 225 0.75 0.64 17.36
C ARG A 225 0.48 0.78 15.86
N ASN A 226 -0.76 0.53 15.42
CA ASN A 226 -1.08 0.33 14.00
C ASN A 226 -1.93 1.44 13.40
N LEU A 227 -2.74 2.13 14.21
CA LEU A 227 -3.42 3.33 13.75
C LEU A 227 -2.44 4.50 13.88
N PHE A 228 -1.86 4.89 12.77
CA PHE A 228 -0.91 6.00 12.76
C PHE A 228 -1.62 7.33 13.07
N TRP A 229 -2.91 7.45 12.77
CA TRP A 229 -3.68 8.64 13.12
C TRP A 229 -4.45 8.44 14.45
N GLU A 230 -4.06 9.14 15.51
CA GLU A 230 -4.53 8.95 16.91
C GLU A 230 -6.07 9.14 17.15
N HIS A 231 -6.88 9.50 16.13
CA HIS A 231 -8.30 9.89 16.29
C HIS A 231 -9.29 9.30 15.26
N HIS A 232 -9.03 8.10 14.75
CA HIS A 232 -9.95 7.43 13.80
C HIS A 232 -11.37 7.21 14.35
N GLU A 233 -11.54 7.08 15.67
CA GLU A 233 -12.80 6.64 16.30
C GLU A 233 -13.90 7.72 16.34
N THR A 234 -13.54 9.02 16.38
CA THR A 234 -14.55 10.06 16.66
C THR A 234 -15.05 10.81 15.44
N LYS A 235 -14.27 10.92 14.36
CA LYS A 235 -14.70 11.36 13.01
C LYS A 235 -13.68 10.83 12.00
N ARG A 236 -14.11 10.48 10.79
CA ARG A 236 -13.23 10.29 9.62
C ARG A 236 -12.47 11.61 9.33
N HIS A 237 -11.40 11.83 10.08
CA HIS A 237 -10.39 12.89 10.07
C HIS A 237 -10.80 14.30 9.65
N ALA A 238 -11.00 15.17 10.64
CA ALA A 238 -10.83 16.58 10.40
C ALA A 238 -9.33 16.88 10.19
N VAL A 239 -8.99 17.36 9.01
CA VAL A 239 -7.68 17.92 8.62
C VAL A 239 -7.16 18.95 9.66
N SER A 240 -8.07 19.51 10.46
CA SER A 240 -7.83 20.53 11.49
C SER A 240 -6.89 20.12 12.63
N HIS A 241 -6.72 18.83 12.95
CA HIS A 241 -5.78 18.43 14.02
C HIS A 241 -4.32 18.76 13.67
N PHE A 242 -3.99 18.72 12.37
CA PHE A 242 -2.67 19.11 11.88
C PHE A 242 -2.49 20.63 11.78
N SER A 243 -3.56 21.41 11.97
CA SER A 243 -3.54 22.87 11.89
C SER A 243 -3.19 23.55 13.21
N ASN A 244 -3.06 22.78 14.30
CA ASN A 244 -2.76 23.29 15.64
C ASN A 244 -1.26 23.27 15.94
N GLU A 245 -0.86 23.95 17.03
CA GLU A 245 0.49 23.87 17.59
C GLU A 245 0.85 22.41 17.91
N GLY A 246 1.96 21.91 17.35
CA GLY A 246 2.38 20.50 17.44
C GLY A 246 1.90 19.59 16.30
N GLY A 247 1.04 20.07 15.39
CA GLY A 247 0.56 19.29 14.23
C GLY A 247 1.68 18.85 13.28
N GLU A 248 2.71 19.68 13.09
CA GLU A 248 3.89 19.35 12.29
C GLU A 248 4.70 18.17 12.87
N GLU A 249 4.95 18.21 14.19
CA GLU A 249 5.69 17.15 14.88
C GLU A 249 4.92 15.83 14.85
N LEU A 250 3.61 15.89 15.06
CA LEU A 250 2.73 14.73 14.91
C LEU A 250 2.80 14.18 13.48
N PHE A 251 2.79 15.04 12.46
CA PHE A 251 2.89 14.61 11.06
C PHE A 251 4.23 13.89 10.76
N ARG A 252 5.35 14.42 11.26
CA ARG A 252 6.67 13.76 11.14
C ARG A 252 6.70 12.41 11.84
N LYS A 253 6.20 12.34 13.08
CA LYS A 253 6.12 11.09 13.86
C LYS A 253 5.32 10.02 13.12
N ILE A 254 4.19 10.41 12.53
CA ILE A 254 3.33 9.52 11.72
C ILE A 254 4.08 9.02 10.49
N LEU A 255 4.68 9.92 9.72
CA LEU A 255 5.42 9.56 8.52
C LEU A 255 6.61 8.64 8.82
N SER A 256 7.34 8.91 9.90
CA SER A 256 8.44 8.04 10.35
C SER A 256 7.97 6.61 10.62
N ARG A 257 6.83 6.44 11.29
CA ARG A 257 6.24 5.11 11.55
C ARG A 257 5.82 4.41 10.25
N ILE A 258 5.16 5.13 9.35
CA ILE A 258 4.74 4.58 8.05
C ILE A 258 5.96 4.18 7.21
N ASN A 259 6.97 5.05 7.13
CA ASN A 259 8.21 4.75 6.39
C ASN A 259 8.90 3.50 6.93
N GLN A 260 8.99 3.37 8.25
CA GLN A 260 9.57 2.19 8.87
C GLN A 260 8.76 0.92 8.55
N SER A 261 7.42 0.97 8.62
CA SER A 261 6.54 -0.14 8.25
C SER A 261 6.78 -0.59 6.80
N ILE A 262 6.86 0.37 5.86
CA ILE A 262 7.13 0.07 4.43
C ILE A 262 8.50 -0.60 4.25
N ILE A 263 9.55 -0.09 4.91
CA ILE A 263 10.91 -0.65 4.83
C ILE A 263 10.95 -2.07 5.37
N THR A 264 10.48 -2.27 6.62
CA THR A 264 10.48 -3.60 7.27
C THR A 264 9.75 -4.63 6.39
N ARG A 265 8.57 -4.26 5.87
CA ARG A 265 7.83 -5.12 4.97
C ARG A 265 8.56 -5.39 3.66
N GLY A 266 9.17 -4.37 3.07
CA GLY A 266 9.98 -4.53 1.87
C GLY A 266 11.15 -5.50 2.08
N GLU A 267 11.78 -5.46 3.26
CA GLU A 267 12.85 -6.40 3.62
C GLU A 267 12.34 -7.85 3.70
N LEU A 268 11.20 -8.07 4.35
CA LEU A 268 10.56 -9.39 4.43
C LEU A 268 10.17 -9.92 3.04
N MET A 269 9.59 -9.06 2.21
CA MET A 269 9.22 -9.39 0.84
C MET A 269 10.44 -9.73 -0.01
N TYR A 270 11.55 -8.98 0.14
CA TYR A 270 12.79 -9.24 -0.60
C TYR A 270 13.42 -10.58 -0.19
N ASP A 271 13.46 -10.88 1.11
CA ASP A 271 13.99 -12.16 1.60
C ASP A 271 13.15 -13.33 1.05
N LYS A 272 11.82 -13.20 1.09
CA LYS A 272 10.92 -14.20 0.51
C LYS A 272 11.11 -14.34 -0.99
N LEU A 273 11.29 -13.23 -1.69
CA LEU A 273 11.52 -13.22 -3.14
C LEU A 273 12.81 -13.96 -3.51
N LYS A 274 13.90 -13.75 -2.76
CA LYS A 274 15.15 -14.50 -2.94
C LYS A 274 14.95 -15.99 -2.68
N GLU A 275 14.34 -16.33 -1.55
CA GLU A 275 14.08 -17.72 -1.15
C GLU A 275 13.30 -18.49 -2.22
N GLU A 276 12.23 -17.91 -2.76
CA GLU A 276 11.42 -18.55 -3.79
C GLU A 276 12.10 -18.58 -5.17
N PHE A 277 12.91 -17.57 -5.49
CA PHE A 277 13.67 -17.55 -6.73
C PHE A 277 14.74 -18.65 -6.77
N GLU A 278 15.42 -18.91 -5.65
CA GLU A 278 16.47 -19.94 -5.53
C GLU A 278 15.92 -21.39 -5.56
N LYS A 279 14.62 -21.59 -5.33
CA LYS A 279 13.96 -22.90 -5.38
C LYS A 279 13.57 -23.33 -6.80
N ARG A 280 13.59 -22.42 -7.77
CA ARG A 280 13.23 -22.68 -9.18
C ARG A 280 14.37 -23.34 -9.94
#